data_AF-U9T0R3-F1
#
_entry.id   AF-U9T0R3-F1
#
_cell.length_a   1.000
_cell.length_b   1.000
_cell.length_c   1.000
_cell.angle_alpha   90.00
_cell.angle_beta   90.00
_cell.angle_gamma   90.00
#
_symmetry.space_group_name_H-M   'P 1'
#
loop_
_entity.id
_entity.type
_entity.pdbx_description
1 polymer ?
#
loop_
_entity_poly.entity_id
_entity_poly.type
_entity_poly.pdbx_seq_one_letter_code
_entity_poly.pdbx_strand_id
1 'polypeptide(L)'
;MPSFSNKDNKCIKFLMRLWGRYNDRFLRIIRLMPQYTPKQLANHWRNYLNPKLCNQPLGDHEKGYVIELAQKYRTPKYINWKYVIQDLYVQFGKLRAENQVKNYWNSKNRSNSYDVNDTSLRLPRLHNDTKYRYEFIMEHNYKLKPKFNEPYRMRPY
;
A
#
# COMPACT_ATOMS: atom_id res chain seq x y z
N MET A 1 -0.22 0.58 21.24
CA MET A 1 1.20 0.78 20.86
C MET A 1 1.45 2.29 20.87
N PRO A 2 2.51 2.79 21.54
CA PRO A 2 2.78 4.22 21.58
C PRO A 2 3.05 4.76 20.18
N SER A 3 2.39 5.84 19.80
CA SER A 3 2.69 6.57 18.56
C SER A 3 3.95 7.43 18.76
N PHE A 4 4.70 7.65 17.68
CA PHE A 4 5.86 8.55 17.73
C PHE A 4 5.38 9.99 17.60
N SER A 5 5.64 10.83 18.61
CA SER A 5 5.31 12.26 18.54
C SER A 5 6.26 13.00 17.60
N ASN A 6 5.92 14.24 17.24
CA ASN A 6 6.82 15.08 16.45
C ASN A 6 8.16 15.34 17.19
N LYS A 7 8.13 15.44 18.52
CA LYS A 7 9.33 15.59 19.35
C LYS A 7 10.21 14.35 19.26
N ASP A 8 9.61 13.16 19.35
CA ASP A 8 10.31 11.89 19.18
C ASP A 8 10.95 11.79 17.80
N ASN A 9 10.22 12.15 16.75
CA ASN A 9 10.71 12.13 15.37
C ASN A 9 11.93 13.03 15.17
N LYS A 10 11.92 14.24 15.75
CA LYS A 10 13.07 15.16 15.71
C LYS A 10 14.26 14.58 16.46
N CYS A 11 14.05 14.03 17.66
CA CYS A 11 15.09 13.40 18.45
C CYS A 11 15.73 12.21 17.71
N ILE A 12 14.92 11.30 17.17
CA ILE A 12 15.38 10.12 16.42
C ILE A 12 16.21 10.54 15.21
N LYS A 13 15.75 11.55 14.44
CA LYS A 13 16.51 12.06 13.29
C LYS A 13 17.87 12.62 13.70
N PHE A 14 17.92 13.36 14.80
CA PHE A 14 19.18 13.90 15.34
C PHE A 14 20.13 12.76 15.77
N LEU A 15 19.66 11.83 16.58
CA LEU A 15 20.47 10.70 17.04
C LEU A 15 20.93 9.79 15.89
N MET A 16 20.11 9.62 14.85
CA MET A 16 20.48 8.87 13.65
C MET A 16 21.56 9.56 12.82
N ARG A 17 21.67 10.89 12.85
CA ARG A 17 22.80 11.59 12.24
C ARG A 17 24.10 11.31 13.00
N LEU A 18 24.04 11.24 14.33
CA LEU A 18 25.21 10.97 15.18
C LEU A 18 25.65 9.50 15.12
N TRP A 19 24.70 8.56 15.16
CA TRP A 19 24.97 7.14 15.36
C TRP A 19 24.55 6.23 14.21
N GLY A 20 24.05 6.76 13.10
CA GLY A 20 23.52 5.98 11.99
C GLY A 20 24.49 4.97 11.37
N ARG A 21 25.79 5.22 11.52
CA ARG A 21 26.88 4.33 11.07
C ARG A 21 27.05 3.06 11.91
N TYR A 22 26.55 3.02 13.14
CA TYR A 22 26.74 1.88 14.02
C TYR A 22 25.67 0.80 13.80
N ASN A 23 26.06 -0.47 13.96
CA ASN A 23 25.15 -1.61 13.83
C ASN A 23 24.12 -1.66 14.97
N ASP A 24 24.52 -1.23 16.17
CA ASP A 24 23.70 -1.16 17.38
C ASP A 24 22.97 0.19 17.54
N ARG A 25 22.93 1.03 16.49
CA ARG A 25 22.34 2.38 16.53
C ARG A 25 20.94 2.45 17.16
N PHE A 26 20.08 1.48 16.86
CA PHE A 26 18.73 1.43 17.40
C PHE A 26 18.72 1.12 18.90
N LEU A 27 19.61 0.24 19.37
CA LEU A 27 19.77 -0.07 20.79
C LEU A 27 20.27 1.16 21.56
N ARG A 28 21.23 1.90 21.00
CA ARG A 28 21.74 3.14 21.59
C ARG A 28 20.65 4.19 21.74
N ILE A 29 19.84 4.39 20.70
CA ILE A 29 18.73 5.37 20.72
C ILE A 29 17.71 5.00 21.79
N ILE A 30 17.38 3.72 21.93
CA ILE A 30 16.34 3.29 22.87
C ILE A 30 16.78 3.36 24.33
N ARG A 31 18.08 3.25 24.61
CA ARG A 31 18.60 3.58 25.95
C ARG A 31 18.25 5.00 26.38
N LEU A 32 18.08 5.93 25.42
CA LEU A 32 17.63 7.31 25.67
C LEU A 32 16.12 7.49 25.53
N MET A 33 15.43 6.55 24.90
CA MET A 33 13.99 6.58 24.61
C MET A 33 13.36 5.23 24.99
N PRO A 34 13.31 4.90 26.29
CA PRO A 34 12.92 3.58 26.79
C PRO A 34 11.44 3.25 26.55
N GLN A 35 10.62 4.24 26.19
CA GLN A 35 9.21 4.05 25.85
C GLN A 35 9.00 3.30 24.52
N TYR A 36 10.05 3.09 23.72
CA TYR A 36 10.01 2.36 22.46
C TYR A 36 10.92 1.13 22.45
N THR A 37 10.51 0.13 21.67
CA THR A 37 11.29 -1.10 21.43
C THR A 37 12.17 -0.97 20.18
N PRO A 38 13.28 -1.75 20.09
CA PRO A 38 14.17 -1.72 18.92
C PRO A 38 13.46 -2.01 17.62
N LYS A 39 12.47 -2.91 17.67
CA LYS A 39 11.62 -3.25 16.55
C LYS A 39 10.75 -2.08 16.10
N GLN A 40 10.09 -1.38 17.04
CA GLN A 40 9.27 -0.21 16.71
C GLN A 40 10.10 0.90 16.08
N LEU A 41 11.24 1.23 16.68
CA LEU A 41 12.13 2.28 16.17
C LEU A 41 12.67 1.93 14.77
N ALA A 42 13.12 0.69 14.58
CA ALA A 42 13.66 0.27 13.30
C ALA A 42 12.58 0.23 12.21
N ASN A 43 11.35 -0.18 12.56
CA ASN A 43 10.21 -0.11 11.65
C ASN A 43 9.85 1.35 11.30
N HIS A 44 9.80 2.22 12.30
CA HIS A 44 9.47 3.63 12.11
C HIS A 44 10.51 4.36 11.23
N TRP A 45 11.79 4.07 11.46
CA TRP A 45 12.87 4.61 10.63
C TRP A 45 12.77 4.17 9.17
N ARG A 46 12.60 2.87 8.92
CA ARG A 46 12.55 2.31 7.55
C ARG A 46 11.34 2.76 6.75
N ASN A 47 10.25 3.15 7.41
CA ASN A 47 8.99 3.47 6.74
C ASN A 47 8.67 4.96 6.68
N TYR A 48 9.14 5.77 7.63
CA TYR A 48 8.66 7.15 7.79
C TYR A 48 9.76 8.19 8.02
N LEU A 49 10.81 7.88 8.79
CA LEU A 49 11.77 8.91 9.23
C LEU A 49 13.03 9.03 8.39
N ASN A 50 13.45 7.96 7.70
CA ASN A 50 14.68 7.98 6.94
C ASN A 50 14.58 9.02 5.80
N PRO A 51 15.42 10.07 5.80
CA PRO A 51 15.32 11.17 4.84
C PRO A 51 15.59 10.74 3.39
N LYS A 52 16.22 9.57 3.18
CA LYS A 52 16.45 9.01 1.85
C LYS A 52 15.21 8.34 1.25
N LEU A 53 14.12 8.21 2.01
CA LEU A 53 12.88 7.58 1.53
C LEU A 53 12.22 8.42 0.43
N CYS A 54 11.82 7.75 -0.65
CA CYS A 54 11.00 8.34 -1.68
C CYS A 54 9.52 8.23 -1.28
N ASN A 55 8.91 9.37 -0.97
CA ASN A 55 7.51 9.46 -0.54
C ASN A 55 6.50 9.46 -1.69
N GLN A 56 6.98 9.40 -2.94
CA GLN A 56 6.10 9.32 -4.11
C GLN A 56 5.35 7.97 -4.13
N PRO A 57 4.20 7.87 -4.81
CA PRO A 57 3.61 6.57 -5.11
C PRO A 57 4.58 5.67 -5.88
N LEU A 58 4.33 4.35 -5.85
CA LEU A 58 5.02 3.40 -6.72
C LEU A 58 4.59 3.67 -8.16
N GLY A 59 5.55 3.83 -9.06
CA GLY A 59 5.32 3.93 -10.49
C GLY A 59 4.92 2.58 -11.08
N ASP A 60 4.38 2.58 -12.30
CA ASP A 60 3.83 1.36 -12.89
C ASP A 60 4.90 0.32 -13.23
N HIS A 61 6.09 0.75 -13.66
CA HIS A 61 7.24 -0.13 -13.83
C HIS A 61 7.73 -0.71 -12.49
N GLU A 62 7.75 0.09 -11.43
CA GLU A 62 8.13 -0.38 -10.09
C GLU A 62 7.13 -1.42 -9.57
N LYS A 63 5.83 -1.19 -9.79
CA LYS A 63 4.75 -2.12 -9.43
C LYS A 63 4.92 -3.49 -10.09
N GLY A 64 5.17 -3.52 -11.40
CA GLY A 64 5.45 -4.77 -12.13
C GLY A 64 6.67 -5.49 -11.54
N TYR A 65 7.75 -4.75 -11.33
CA TYR A 65 8.98 -5.31 -10.78
C TYR A 65 8.85 -5.82 -9.34
N VAL A 66 8.03 -5.16 -8.50
CA VAL A 66 7.69 -5.66 -7.16
C VAL A 66 7.08 -7.05 -7.22
N ILE A 67 6.20 -7.33 -8.19
CA ILE A 67 5.55 -8.64 -8.34
C ILE A 67 6.61 -9.71 -8.64
N GLU A 68 7.48 -9.44 -9.61
CA GLU A 68 8.56 -10.34 -10.01
C GLU A 68 9.52 -10.63 -8.84
N LEU A 69 9.99 -9.58 -8.16
CA LEU A 69 10.90 -9.71 -7.01
C LEU A 69 10.23 -10.42 -5.82
N ALA A 70 8.96 -10.14 -5.57
CA ALA A 70 8.21 -10.77 -4.48
C ALA A 70 8.06 -12.28 -4.70
N GLN A 71 7.92 -12.72 -5.95
CA GLN A 71 7.93 -14.14 -6.31
C GLN A 71 9.35 -14.73 -6.22
N LYS A 72 10.35 -14.04 -6.78
CA LYS A 72 11.77 -14.47 -6.74
C LYS A 72 12.31 -14.67 -5.33
N TYR A 73 12.01 -13.74 -4.42
CA TYR A 73 12.48 -13.79 -3.02
C TYR A 73 11.46 -14.40 -2.06
N ARG A 74 10.48 -15.15 -2.59
CA ARG A 74 9.54 -15.91 -1.79
C ARG A 74 10.20 -17.18 -1.28
N THR A 75 10.18 -17.37 0.02
CA THR A 75 10.43 -18.67 0.66
C THR A 75 9.09 -19.33 0.99
N PRO A 76 9.04 -20.64 1.31
CA PRO A 76 7.81 -21.31 1.71
C PRO A 76 7.09 -20.62 2.89
N LYS A 77 7.82 -19.94 3.77
CA LYS A 77 7.28 -19.31 4.98
C LYS A 77 6.99 -17.82 4.83
N TYR A 78 7.83 -17.08 4.11
CA TYR A 78 7.69 -15.61 3.98
C TYR A 78 8.47 -15.06 2.77
N ILE A 79 8.17 -13.82 2.39
CA ILE A 79 8.90 -13.08 1.36
C ILE A 79 10.02 -12.28 2.02
N ASN A 80 11.25 -12.37 1.50
CA ASN A 80 12.37 -11.60 2.02
C ASN A 80 12.35 -10.16 1.47
N TRP A 81 11.58 -9.30 2.15
CA TRP A 81 11.39 -7.90 1.79
C TRP A 81 12.68 -7.08 1.77
N LYS A 82 13.72 -7.49 2.51
CA LYS A 82 15.02 -6.80 2.50
C LYS A 82 15.63 -6.85 1.09
N TYR A 83 15.59 -8.00 0.43
CA TYR A 83 16.12 -8.15 -0.92
C TYR A 83 15.23 -7.46 -1.96
N VAL A 84 13.91 -7.51 -1.79
CA VAL A 84 12.96 -6.79 -2.67
C VAL A 84 13.25 -5.28 -2.68
N ILE A 85 13.40 -4.66 -1.49
CA ILE A 85 13.69 -3.23 -1.40
C ILE A 85 15.09 -2.88 -1.92
N GLN A 86 16.07 -3.74 -1.70
CA GLN A 86 17.43 -3.54 -2.20
C GLN A 86 17.46 -3.54 -3.73
N ASP A 87 16.84 -4.53 -4.37
CA ASP A 87 16.82 -4.64 -5.83
C ASP A 87 16.00 -3.51 -6.47
N LEU A 88 14.88 -3.10 -5.86
CA LEU A 88 14.12 -1.92 -6.29
C LEU A 88 15.00 -0.66 -6.25
N TYR A 89 15.77 -0.49 -5.18
CA TYR A 89 16.67 0.65 -5.06
C TYR A 89 17.77 0.63 -6.13
N VAL A 90 18.35 -0.55 -6.41
CA VAL A 90 19.38 -0.70 -7.45
C VAL A 90 18.83 -0.40 -8.84
N GLN A 91 17.62 -0.85 -9.17
CA GLN A 91 17.02 -0.63 -10.49
C GLN A 91 16.50 0.79 -10.72
N PHE A 92 15.82 1.37 -9.73
CA PHE A 92 15.11 2.65 -9.90
C PHE A 92 15.79 3.84 -9.21
N GLY A 93 16.85 3.61 -8.43
CA GLY A 93 17.54 4.66 -7.65
C GLY A 93 16.69 5.24 -6.51
N LYS A 94 15.50 4.71 -6.25
CA LYS A 94 14.53 5.24 -5.27
C LYS A 94 14.41 4.29 -4.08
N LEU A 95 14.72 4.78 -2.89
CA LEU A 95 14.55 4.00 -1.68
C LEU A 95 13.07 4.01 -1.26
N ARG A 96 12.36 2.92 -1.55
CA ARG A 96 10.95 2.77 -1.19
C ARG A 96 10.76 2.35 0.26
N ALA A 97 9.71 2.85 0.89
CA ALA A 97 9.31 2.40 2.22
C ALA A 97 8.87 0.94 2.15
N GLU A 98 9.35 0.11 3.08
CA GLU A 98 9.03 -1.31 3.12
C GLU A 98 7.51 -1.56 3.21
N ASN A 99 6.81 -0.73 3.99
CA ASN A 99 5.36 -0.79 4.14
C ASN A 99 4.63 -0.46 2.83
N GLN A 100 5.14 0.48 2.03
CA GLN A 100 4.53 0.85 0.75
C GLN A 100 4.54 -0.34 -0.22
N VAL A 101 5.68 -1.02 -0.32
CA VAL A 101 5.85 -2.21 -1.17
C VAL A 101 5.00 -3.38 -0.67
N LYS A 102 4.99 -3.63 0.64
CA LYS A 102 4.14 -4.65 1.25
C LYS A 102 2.65 -4.40 1.02
N ASN A 103 2.20 -3.16 1.18
CA ASN A 103 0.81 -2.78 0.98
C ASN A 103 0.38 -3.02 -0.47
N TYR A 104 1.22 -2.65 -1.44
CA TYR A 104 0.95 -2.92 -2.85
C TYR A 104 0.81 -4.42 -3.14
N TRP A 105 1.77 -5.24 -2.70
CA TRP A 105 1.73 -6.69 -2.88
C TRP A 105 0.48 -7.33 -2.23
N ASN A 106 0.19 -6.96 -0.98
CA ASN A 106 -0.98 -7.49 -0.26
C ASN A 106 -2.29 -7.06 -0.91
N SER A 107 -2.39 -5.83 -1.40
CA SER A 107 -3.54 -5.35 -2.16
C SER A 107 -3.73 -6.17 -3.43
N LYS A 108 -2.67 -6.43 -4.19
CA LYS A 108 -2.73 -7.24 -5.42
C LYS A 108 -3.17 -8.69 -5.15
N ASN A 109 -2.63 -9.31 -4.10
CA ASN A 109 -3.01 -10.69 -3.74
C ASN A 109 -4.47 -10.80 -3.27
N ARG A 110 -4.98 -9.79 -2.56
CA ARG A 110 -6.41 -9.76 -2.20
C ARG A 110 -7.28 -9.66 -3.44
N SER A 111 -6.96 -8.75 -4.37
CA SER A 111 -7.70 -8.64 -5.64
C SER A 111 -7.71 -9.94 -6.44
N ASN A 112 -6.58 -10.65 -6.52
CA ASN A 112 -6.53 -11.95 -7.19
C ASN A 112 -7.39 -13.02 -6.49
N SER A 113 -7.59 -12.94 -5.17
CA SER A 113 -8.46 -13.86 -4.44
C SER A 113 -9.96 -13.60 -4.67
N TYR A 114 -10.35 -12.35 -4.93
CA TYR A 114 -11.74 -12.00 -5.25
C TYR A 114 -12.09 -12.34 -6.71
N ASP A 115 -11.13 -12.18 -7.63
CA ASP A 115 -11.32 -12.44 -9.08
C ASP A 115 -11.49 -13.93 -9.43
N VAL A 116 -11.17 -14.84 -8.50
CA VAL A 116 -11.37 -16.29 -8.63
C VAL A 116 -12.73 -16.74 -8.05
N ASN A 117 -13.28 -15.98 -7.09
CA ASN A 117 -14.48 -16.39 -6.35
C ASN A 117 -15.76 -15.63 -6.79
N ASP A 118 -15.64 -14.56 -7.58
CA ASP A 118 -16.79 -13.81 -8.08
C ASP A 118 -16.74 -13.65 -9.61
N THR A 119 -17.24 -14.67 -10.31
CA THR A 119 -17.43 -14.65 -11.76
C THR A 119 -18.58 -13.71 -12.19
N SER A 120 -19.37 -13.17 -11.26
CA SER A 120 -20.61 -12.43 -11.56
C SER A 120 -20.39 -10.95 -11.90
N LEU A 121 -19.21 -10.39 -11.58
CA LEU A 121 -18.88 -8.97 -11.83
C LEU A 121 -17.79 -8.77 -12.89
N ARG A 122 -17.44 -9.81 -13.67
CA ARG A 122 -16.55 -9.64 -14.83
C ARG A 122 -17.24 -8.76 -15.86
N LEU A 123 -16.88 -7.48 -15.90
CA LEU A 123 -17.04 -6.68 -17.11
C LEU A 123 -16.28 -7.42 -18.23
N PRO A 124 -16.95 -7.80 -19.33
CA PRO A 124 -16.28 -8.43 -20.45
C PRO A 124 -15.10 -7.57 -20.88
N ARG A 125 -13.94 -8.20 -21.14
CA ARG A 125 -12.79 -7.50 -21.73
C ARG A 125 -13.32 -6.73 -22.94
N LEU A 126 -13.15 -5.40 -22.93
CA LEU A 126 -13.57 -4.53 -24.02
C LEU A 126 -12.99 -5.06 -25.33
N HIS A 127 -13.82 -5.73 -26.11
CA HIS A 127 -13.59 -5.86 -27.54
C HIS A 127 -14.02 -4.52 -28.14
N ASN A 128 -13.15 -3.87 -28.91
CA ASN A 128 -13.35 -2.53 -29.50
C ASN A 128 -14.42 -2.51 -30.61
N ASP A 129 -15.47 -3.31 -30.48
CA ASP A 129 -16.59 -3.31 -31.41
C ASP A 129 -17.71 -2.44 -30.81
N THR A 130 -17.80 -1.23 -31.35
CA THR A 130 -18.67 -0.12 -30.90
C THR A 130 -20.15 -0.52 -30.81
N LYS A 131 -20.56 -1.57 -31.52
CA LYS A 131 -21.94 -2.07 -31.57
C LYS A 131 -22.40 -2.69 -30.23
N TYR A 132 -21.56 -3.54 -29.62
CA TYR A 132 -21.88 -4.19 -28.34
C TYR A 132 -21.97 -3.20 -27.18
N ARG A 133 -21.24 -2.07 -27.26
CA ARG A 133 -21.24 -1.03 -26.23
C ARG A 133 -22.60 -0.33 -26.13
N TYR A 134 -23.26 -0.10 -27.27
CA TYR A 134 -24.59 0.53 -27.30
C TYR A 134 -25.68 -0.42 -26.81
N GLU A 135 -25.66 -1.68 -27.26
CA GLU A 135 -26.64 -2.69 -26.84
C GLU A 135 -26.58 -2.98 -25.33
N PHE A 136 -25.37 -3.07 -24.75
CA PHE A 136 -25.19 -3.30 -23.31
C PHE A 136 -25.66 -2.13 -22.42
N ILE A 137 -25.39 -0.89 -22.81
CA ILE A 137 -25.80 0.32 -22.09
C ILE A 137 -27.32 0.49 -22.12
N MET A 138 -27.95 0.17 -23.25
CA MET A 138 -29.40 0.18 -23.35
C MET A 138 -29.98 -0.91 -22.43
N GLU A 139 -29.50 -2.17 -22.50
CA GLU A 139 -29.95 -3.29 -21.66
C GLU A 139 -29.98 -3.04 -20.15
N HIS A 140 -29.00 -2.31 -19.64
CA HIS A 140 -28.90 -2.05 -18.20
C HIS A 140 -29.73 -0.85 -17.74
N ASN A 141 -30.00 0.13 -18.61
CA ASN A 141 -30.80 1.30 -18.23
C ASN A 141 -32.29 0.97 -18.07
N TYR A 142 -32.84 -0.03 -18.76
CA TYR A 142 -34.26 -0.38 -18.60
C TYR A 142 -34.59 -1.01 -17.23
N LYS A 143 -33.61 -1.59 -16.54
CA LYS A 143 -33.80 -2.23 -15.24
C LYS A 143 -33.77 -1.25 -14.06
N LEU A 144 -33.31 -0.01 -14.29
CA LEU A 144 -33.39 1.07 -13.32
C LEU A 144 -34.60 1.95 -13.62
N LYS A 145 -35.82 1.42 -13.42
CA LYS A 145 -36.97 2.29 -13.21
C LYS A 145 -36.83 2.90 -11.81
N PRO A 146 -36.66 4.23 -11.66
CA PRO A 146 -36.67 4.84 -10.33
C PRO A 146 -38.06 4.63 -9.72
N LYS A 147 -38.12 4.00 -8.55
CA LYS A 147 -39.32 4.06 -7.71
C LYS A 147 -39.46 5.52 -7.26
N PHE A 148 -40.36 6.26 -7.89
CA PHE A 148 -40.76 7.57 -7.39
C PHE A 148 -41.38 7.34 -6.00
N ASN A 149 -40.75 7.86 -4.95
CA ASN A 149 -41.34 7.85 -3.62
C ASN A 149 -42.68 8.58 -3.70
N GLU A 150 -43.75 7.97 -3.17
CA GLU A 150 -45.06 8.61 -3.14
C GLU A 150 -44.96 9.99 -2.46
N PRO A 151 -45.59 11.05 -3.01
CA PRO A 151 -45.50 12.38 -2.47
C PRO A 151 -46.09 12.45 -1.05
N TYR A 152 -45.31 13.04 -0.14
CA TYR A 152 -45.68 13.27 1.27
C TYR A 152 -47.02 14.03 1.37
N ARG A 153 -48.05 13.39 1.96
CA ARG A 153 -49.33 14.05 2.27
C ARG A 153 -49.24 14.70 3.65
N MET A 154 -49.18 16.03 3.71
CA MET A 154 -49.40 16.79 4.95
C MET A 154 -50.85 16.63 5.42
N ARG A 155 -51.05 16.37 6.72
CA ARG A 155 -52.38 16.38 7.34
C ARG A 155 -52.69 17.81 7.81
N PRO A 156 -53.89 18.36 7.55
CA PRO A 156 -54.26 19.68 8.07
C PRO A 156 -54.49 19.62 9.59
N TYR A 157 -54.23 20.76 10.24
CA TYR A 157 -54.38 21.02 11.67
C TYR A 157 -55.83 20.97 12.15
#